data_AF-A0A359IGN9-F1
#
_entry.id   AF-A0A359IGN9-F1
#
_cell.length_a   1.000
_cell.length_b   1.000
_cell.length_c   1.000
_cell.angle_alpha   90.00
_cell.angle_beta   90.00
_cell.angle_gamma   90.00
#
_symmetry.space_group_name_H-M   'P 1'
#
loop_
_entity.id
_entity.type
_entity.pdbx_description
1 polymer ?
#
loop_
_entity_poly.entity_id
_entity_poly.type
_entity_poly.pdbx_seq_one_letter_code
_entity_poly.pdbx_strand_id
1 'polypeptide(L)'
;GHARLSGTLGPKTVLNFQVSYFNDKVIRYDPVLGEDYRYYGLRYMPKDGERLILDTLYVYNQDSTEIINTIYHDTIIWTDTSWVHPAAEKMTSNGTNPPADYNLMAFYPEGHWYDAYLRTYSYYYMLTGSILHQTGNHELKTGFEYRMNNIRRYTIIAPSRLASSLMKYDPQLGEDGYYNYSWDQLTDADYRGAYADNMGWDVSGFKDLPDDHRDGAREPVIASAYLQDKIELSDMILNAGIRYDYYYSGHKTFFDPENIVIDQSGDIAERVYASLDDDGNKVYKSSVPTEYDP
;
A
#
# COMPACT_ATOMS: atom_id res chain seq x y z
N GLY A 1 -2.95 19.67 -12.24
CA GLY A 1 -2.98 21.00 -12.88
C GLY A 1 -1.80 21.15 -13.84
N HIS A 2 -1.82 22.13 -14.73
CA HIS A 2 -0.69 22.42 -15.62
C HIS A 2 -0.57 23.92 -15.90
N ALA A 3 0.64 24.35 -16.22
CA ALA A 3 0.95 25.68 -16.74
C ALA A 3 1.67 25.52 -18.08
N ARG A 4 1.24 26.28 -19.08
CA ARG A 4 1.79 26.22 -20.43
C ARG A 4 2.15 27.62 -20.91
N LEU A 5 3.34 27.74 -21.49
CA LEU A 5 3.80 28.91 -22.22
C LEU A 5 3.95 28.51 -23.70
N SER A 6 3.30 29.24 -24.58
CA SER A 6 3.45 29.10 -26.03
C SER A 6 3.70 30.47 -26.64
N GLY A 7 4.58 30.55 -27.62
CA GLY A 7 4.91 31.83 -28.25
C GLY A 7 5.65 31.64 -29.55
N THR A 8 5.83 32.73 -30.29
CA THR A 8 6.59 32.72 -31.52
C THR A 8 7.90 33.48 -31.36
N LEU A 9 8.98 32.94 -31.90
CA LEU A 9 10.24 33.66 -32.07
C LEU A 9 10.35 34.09 -33.53
N GLY A 10 9.73 35.23 -33.84
CA GLY A 10 9.59 35.71 -35.21
C GLY A 10 8.52 34.94 -36.02
N PRO A 11 8.44 35.15 -37.34
CA PRO A 11 7.34 34.63 -38.15
C PRO A 11 7.43 33.13 -38.47
N LYS A 12 8.60 32.50 -38.24
CA LYS A 12 8.88 31.12 -38.68
C LYS A 12 9.11 30.13 -37.54
N THR A 13 9.11 30.58 -36.29
CA THR A 13 9.45 29.73 -35.14
C THR A 13 8.34 29.78 -34.11
N VAL A 14 7.89 28.62 -33.67
CA VAL A 14 6.91 28.44 -32.59
C VAL A 14 7.57 27.65 -31.47
N LEU A 15 7.44 28.15 -30.25
CA LEU A 15 7.87 27.49 -29.02
C LEU A 15 6.67 27.06 -28.20
N ASN A 16 6.78 25.90 -27.57
CA ASN A 16 5.87 25.47 -26.51
C ASN A 16 6.68 24.92 -25.35
N PHE A 17 6.29 25.29 -24.14
CA PHE A 17 6.83 24.75 -22.90
C PHE A 17 5.68 24.52 -21.91
N GLN A 18 5.71 23.41 -21.21
CA GLN A 18 4.67 23.06 -20.24
C GLN A 18 5.27 22.39 -19.03
N VAL A 19 4.75 22.77 -17.86
CA VAL A 19 4.97 22.08 -16.58
C VAL A 19 3.60 21.59 -16.11
N SER A 20 3.51 20.31 -15.78
CA SER A 20 2.31 19.68 -15.27
C SER A 20 2.57 19.02 -13.92
N TYR A 21 1.56 19.05 -13.07
CA TYR A 21 1.49 18.27 -11.83
C TYR A 21 0.21 17.45 -11.85
N PHE A 22 0.32 16.17 -11.54
CA PHE A 22 -0.81 15.27 -11.38
C PHE A 22 -0.71 14.61 -10.02
N ASN A 23 -1.86 14.44 -9.37
CA ASN A 23 -1.99 13.74 -8.11
C ASN A 23 -3.30 12.96 -8.15
N ASP A 24 -3.22 11.68 -7.86
CA ASP A 24 -4.35 10.76 -7.82
C ASP A 24 -4.26 9.88 -6.58
N LYS A 25 -5.42 9.67 -5.98
CA LYS A 25 -5.61 8.86 -4.78
C LYS A 25 -6.81 7.97 -5.04
N VAL A 26 -6.56 6.67 -5.10
CA VAL A 26 -7.59 5.64 -5.24
C VAL A 26 -7.62 4.81 -3.98
N ILE A 27 -8.76 4.77 -3.31
CA ILE A 27 -9.01 3.84 -2.20
C ILE A 27 -10.16 2.92 -2.58
N ARG A 28 -10.00 1.63 -2.30
CA ARG A 28 -11.07 0.63 -2.33
C ARG A 28 -11.16 0.00 -0.95
N TYR A 29 -12.37 -0.05 -0.44
CA TYR A 29 -12.65 -0.44 0.92
C TYR A 29 -14.09 -1.01 0.98
N ASP A 30 -14.41 -1.72 2.04
CA ASP A 30 -15.77 -2.20 2.30
C ASP A 30 -16.71 -1.00 2.56
N PRO A 31 -17.83 -0.86 1.82
CA PRO A 31 -18.66 0.34 1.88
C PRO A 31 -19.30 0.60 3.25
N VAL A 32 -19.41 -0.39 4.13
CA VAL A 32 -19.97 -0.25 5.46
C VAL A 32 -18.88 0.02 6.50
N LEU A 33 -17.72 -0.64 6.36
CA LEU A 33 -16.62 -0.54 7.32
C LEU A 33 -15.65 0.63 7.07
N GLY A 34 -15.69 1.20 5.87
CA GLY A 34 -14.89 2.39 5.55
C GLY A 34 -13.40 2.10 5.40
N GLU A 35 -12.59 3.15 5.51
CA GLU A 35 -11.16 3.11 5.20
C GLU A 35 -10.28 2.49 6.30
N ASP A 36 -10.81 2.29 7.51
CA ASP A 36 -10.06 1.66 8.60
C ASP A 36 -10.26 0.14 8.58
N TYR A 37 -9.38 -0.53 7.84
CA TYR A 37 -9.48 -1.96 7.60
C TYR A 37 -9.31 -2.81 8.88
N ARG A 38 -8.89 -2.21 10.00
CA ARG A 38 -8.80 -2.92 11.29
C ARG A 38 -10.16 -3.41 11.78
N TYR A 39 -11.25 -2.77 11.38
CA TYR A 39 -12.59 -3.24 11.75
C TYR A 39 -13.07 -4.45 10.94
N TYR A 40 -12.32 -4.88 9.91
CA TYR A 40 -12.78 -5.91 9.00
C TYR A 40 -12.68 -7.27 9.66
N GLY A 41 -13.80 -7.98 9.69
CA GLY A 41 -13.91 -9.26 10.38
C GLY A 41 -13.96 -9.18 11.90
N LEU A 42 -14.09 -7.98 12.50
CA LEU A 42 -14.48 -7.90 13.91
C LEU A 42 -15.96 -8.22 14.04
N ARG A 43 -16.28 -9.21 14.87
CA ARG A 43 -17.67 -9.58 15.18
C ARG A 43 -18.39 -8.48 15.94
N TYR A 44 -17.70 -7.60 16.65
CA TYR A 44 -18.33 -6.37 17.11
C TYR A 44 -17.34 -5.21 17.22
N MET A 45 -17.84 -4.01 16.96
CA MET A 45 -17.04 -2.81 16.63
C MET A 45 -17.17 -1.75 17.71
N PRO A 46 -16.14 -0.90 17.96
CA PRO A 46 -16.22 0.25 18.85
C PRO A 46 -17.31 1.25 18.44
N LYS A 47 -17.96 1.88 19.42
CA LYS A 47 -18.93 2.96 19.16
C LYS A 47 -18.20 4.29 19.22
N ASP A 48 -18.24 5.07 18.13
CA ASP A 48 -17.85 6.48 18.09
C ASP A 48 -16.47 6.81 18.73
N GLY A 49 -15.47 5.94 18.52
CA GLY A 49 -14.12 6.14 19.07
C GLY A 49 -13.98 5.84 20.56
N GLU A 50 -15.04 5.42 21.24
CA GLU A 50 -15.00 4.78 22.55
C GLU A 50 -15.02 3.25 22.38
N ARG A 51 -14.01 2.62 22.99
CA ARG A 51 -13.63 1.22 22.85
C ARG A 51 -14.81 0.27 23.10
N LEU A 52 -15.11 -0.60 22.14
CA LEU A 52 -15.81 -1.86 22.44
C LEU A 52 -14.80 -2.99 22.36
N ILE A 53 -14.38 -3.44 23.52
CA ILE A 53 -13.79 -4.76 23.72
C ILE A 53 -14.94 -5.75 23.62
N LEU A 54 -14.79 -6.79 22.80
CA LEU A 54 -15.65 -7.96 22.89
C LEU A 54 -14.82 -9.17 23.27
N ASP A 55 -14.78 -9.38 24.58
CA ASP A 55 -15.21 -10.61 25.27
C ASP A 55 -14.97 -10.41 26.78
N THR A 56 -15.99 -10.50 27.66
CA THR A 56 -15.75 -10.41 29.15
C THR A 56 -16.65 -11.15 30.22
N LEU A 57 -16.78 -12.49 30.33
CA LEU A 57 -17.91 -13.35 30.90
C LEU A 57 -18.00 -13.11 32.36
N TYR A 58 -19.23 -12.96 32.79
CA TYR A 58 -19.60 -13.02 34.17
C TYR A 58 -20.75 -14.04 34.31
N VAL A 59 -20.47 -15.04 35.16
CA VAL A 59 -21.23 -16.28 35.53
C VAL A 59 -22.48 -15.95 36.39
N TYR A 60 -23.13 -16.81 37.26
CA TYR A 60 -23.90 -16.39 38.51
C TYR A 60 -23.19 -16.54 39.94
N ASN A 61 -23.14 -15.53 40.85
CA ASN A 61 -22.56 -15.53 42.23
C ASN A 61 -23.73 -15.71 43.17
N GLN A 62 -23.57 -16.55 44.17
CA GLN A 62 -24.69 -17.00 44.98
C GLN A 62 -24.92 -16.20 46.26
N ASP A 63 -24.08 -15.22 46.60
CA ASP A 63 -24.25 -14.35 47.78
C ASP A 63 -24.40 -12.86 47.45
N SER A 64 -24.41 -12.52 46.16
CA SER A 64 -24.83 -11.23 45.63
C SER A 64 -25.67 -11.47 44.39
N THR A 65 -26.62 -10.59 44.09
CA THR A 65 -27.29 -10.57 42.78
C THR A 65 -26.35 -10.28 41.60
N GLU A 66 -25.04 -10.17 41.84
CA GLU A 66 -23.99 -9.84 40.88
C GLU A 66 -22.90 -10.87 40.90
N ILE A 67 -22.33 -11.16 39.73
CA ILE A 67 -21.67 -12.42 39.52
C ILE A 67 -20.25 -12.27 38.99
N ILE A 68 -19.34 -13.08 39.56
CA ILE A 68 -18.02 -13.35 38.99
C ILE A 68 -17.69 -14.87 39.01
N ASN A 69 -17.00 -15.41 37.99
CA ASN A 69 -16.23 -16.67 38.02
C ASN A 69 -14.82 -16.38 37.51
N THR A 70 -13.84 -17.06 38.08
CA THR A 70 -12.47 -16.61 38.35
C THR A 70 -11.39 -17.24 37.47
N ILE A 71 -11.71 -17.84 36.31
CA ILE A 71 -10.68 -18.49 35.47
C ILE A 71 -10.74 -18.14 33.96
N TYR A 72 -11.90 -17.88 33.32
CA TYR A 72 -11.96 -17.59 31.86
C TYR A 72 -13.19 -16.71 31.46
N HIS A 73 -13.02 -15.42 31.19
CA HIS A 73 -14.09 -14.41 31.10
C HIS A 73 -14.53 -13.98 29.62
N ASP A 74 -15.61 -14.50 28.96
CA ASP A 74 -16.55 -13.91 27.85
C ASP A 74 -18.04 -13.31 28.09
N THR A 75 -18.33 -11.99 28.20
CA THR A 75 -19.62 -11.35 28.60
C THR A 75 -20.05 -10.57 27.40
N ILE A 76 -21.31 -10.79 27.06
CA ILE A 76 -22.06 -9.98 26.13
C ILE A 76 -22.82 -8.95 26.96
N ILE A 77 -22.39 -7.69 26.90
CA ILE A 77 -23.16 -6.55 27.41
C ILE A 77 -24.20 -6.20 26.32
N TRP A 78 -25.49 -6.24 26.66
CA TRP A 78 -26.53 -5.70 25.80
C TRP A 78 -26.47 -4.17 25.81
N THR A 79 -25.64 -3.60 24.95
CA THR A 79 -25.80 -2.22 24.49
C THR A 79 -26.51 -2.24 23.15
N ASP A 80 -27.28 -1.18 22.86
CA ASP A 80 -27.90 -0.88 21.57
C ASP A 80 -27.07 -1.41 20.37
N THR A 81 -27.55 -2.48 19.74
CA THR A 81 -26.87 -3.18 18.64
C THR A 81 -26.97 -2.46 17.30
N SER A 82 -27.49 -1.23 17.27
CA SER A 82 -27.58 -0.39 16.06
C SER A 82 -26.24 -0.11 15.36
N TRP A 83 -25.11 -0.48 15.98
CA TRP A 83 -23.74 -0.27 15.49
C TRP A 83 -23.03 -1.56 15.07
N VAL A 84 -23.68 -2.72 15.17
CA VAL A 84 -23.13 -4.00 14.72
C VAL A 84 -23.31 -4.09 13.22
N HIS A 85 -22.21 -4.25 12.46
CA HIS A 85 -22.30 -4.51 11.03
C HIS A 85 -23.27 -5.69 10.80
N PRO A 86 -24.20 -5.65 9.83
CA PRO A 86 -25.19 -6.73 9.64
C PRO A 86 -24.57 -8.12 9.48
N ALA A 87 -23.32 -8.18 9.04
CA ALA A 87 -22.52 -9.39 9.04
C ALA A 87 -22.24 -9.99 10.40
N ALA A 88 -21.88 -9.12 11.34
CA ALA A 88 -21.31 -9.49 12.61
C ALA A 88 -22.30 -10.29 13.47
N GLU A 89 -23.60 -10.00 13.34
CA GLU A 89 -24.68 -10.81 13.92
C GLU A 89 -24.69 -12.26 13.41
N LYS A 90 -24.28 -12.47 12.15
CA LYS A 90 -24.27 -13.77 11.47
C LYS A 90 -22.90 -14.45 11.45
N MET A 91 -21.85 -13.80 11.98
CA MET A 91 -20.52 -14.38 12.10
C MET A 91 -20.47 -15.44 13.20
N THR A 92 -19.81 -16.56 12.94
CA THR A 92 -19.55 -17.60 13.95
C THR A 92 -18.32 -17.27 14.82
N SER A 93 -17.38 -16.49 14.32
CA SER A 93 -16.17 -16.02 15.03
C SER A 93 -15.52 -14.81 14.32
N ASN A 94 -14.60 -14.13 15.00
CA ASN A 94 -13.77 -13.07 14.40
C ASN A 94 -13.00 -13.59 13.17
N GLY A 95 -13.08 -12.83 12.09
CA GLY A 95 -12.47 -13.13 10.79
C GLY A 95 -13.26 -14.09 9.89
N THR A 96 -14.46 -14.52 10.29
CA THR A 96 -15.25 -15.52 9.54
C THR A 96 -16.50 -14.91 8.92
N ASN A 97 -16.54 -14.77 7.59
CA ASN A 97 -17.73 -14.34 6.85
C ASN A 97 -18.92 -15.30 7.11
N PRO A 98 -20.18 -14.83 7.02
CA PRO A 98 -21.33 -15.70 7.17
C PRO A 98 -21.30 -16.82 6.13
N PRO A 99 -21.76 -18.03 6.49
CA PRO A 99 -21.84 -19.12 5.53
C PRO A 99 -22.73 -18.73 4.35
N ALA A 100 -22.30 -19.07 3.14
CA ALA A 100 -23.09 -18.84 1.94
C ALA A 100 -24.41 -19.64 2.01
N ASP A 101 -25.54 -18.99 1.71
CA ASP A 101 -26.79 -19.71 1.48
C ASP A 101 -26.75 -20.33 0.07
N TYR A 102 -26.56 -21.65 0.02
CA TYR A 102 -26.48 -22.42 -1.22
C TYR A 102 -27.75 -22.33 -2.10
N ASN A 103 -28.87 -21.81 -1.59
CA ASN A 103 -30.08 -21.59 -2.39
C ASN A 103 -30.09 -20.23 -3.11
N LEU A 104 -29.14 -19.32 -2.81
CA LEU A 104 -29.11 -17.92 -3.29
C LEU A 104 -27.85 -17.58 -4.10
N MET A 105 -27.14 -18.57 -4.67
CA MET A 105 -25.77 -18.50 -5.23
C MET A 105 -25.45 -17.41 -6.29
N ALA A 106 -26.37 -16.50 -6.59
CA ALA A 106 -26.12 -15.31 -7.41
C ALA A 106 -25.64 -14.09 -6.61
N PHE A 107 -25.80 -14.07 -5.27
CA PHE A 107 -25.46 -12.91 -4.44
C PHE A 107 -24.80 -13.33 -3.13
N TYR A 108 -23.92 -12.47 -2.59
CA TYR A 108 -23.41 -12.63 -1.23
C TYR A 108 -24.58 -12.57 -0.23
N PRO A 109 -24.56 -13.39 0.85
CA PRO A 109 -25.58 -13.32 1.87
C PRO A 109 -25.61 -11.91 2.49
N GLU A 110 -26.79 -11.48 2.94
CA GLU A 110 -26.93 -10.25 3.71
C GLU A 110 -25.99 -10.30 4.92
N GLY A 111 -25.15 -9.28 5.07
CA GLY A 111 -24.09 -9.28 6.06
C GLY A 111 -22.82 -9.97 5.59
N HIS A 112 -22.50 -9.97 4.30
CA HIS A 112 -21.14 -10.27 3.85
C HIS A 112 -20.35 -8.97 3.76
N TRP A 113 -19.11 -8.93 4.26
CA TRP A 113 -18.21 -7.79 4.03
C TRP A 113 -17.16 -8.13 2.97
N TYR A 114 -16.73 -7.11 2.25
CA TYR A 114 -15.65 -7.20 1.28
C TYR A 114 -14.31 -7.23 2.00
N ASP A 115 -13.68 -8.40 2.02
CA ASP A 115 -12.46 -8.65 2.78
C ASP A 115 -11.20 -8.18 2.02
N ALA A 116 -11.17 -6.92 1.59
CA ALA A 116 -9.97 -6.33 1.02
C ALA A 116 -9.96 -4.81 1.18
N TYR A 117 -8.78 -4.29 1.48
CA TYR A 117 -8.50 -2.86 1.49
C TYR A 117 -7.34 -2.56 0.55
N LEU A 118 -7.55 -1.59 -0.33
CA LEU A 118 -6.58 -1.17 -1.33
C LEU A 118 -6.45 0.33 -1.30
N ARG A 119 -5.22 0.83 -1.36
CA ARG A 119 -4.95 2.26 -1.44
C ARG A 119 -3.75 2.51 -2.32
N THR A 120 -3.94 3.35 -3.32
CA THR A 120 -2.88 3.77 -4.24
C THR A 120 -2.81 5.28 -4.24
N TYR A 121 -1.61 5.81 -4.03
CA TYR A 121 -1.28 7.21 -4.24
C TYR A 121 -0.26 7.30 -5.37
N SER A 122 -0.56 8.12 -6.36
CA SER A 122 0.32 8.36 -7.49
C SER A 122 0.34 9.84 -7.79
N TYR A 123 1.52 10.42 -7.81
CA TYR A 123 1.70 11.78 -8.29
C TYR A 123 2.90 11.87 -9.23
N TYR A 124 2.87 12.85 -10.12
CA TYR A 124 4.00 13.12 -10.99
C TYR A 124 4.14 14.60 -11.32
N TYR A 125 5.38 15.01 -11.55
CA TYR A 125 5.75 16.25 -12.21
C TYR A 125 6.19 15.93 -13.64
N MET A 126 5.71 16.71 -14.60
CA MET A 126 6.04 16.51 -16.01
C MET A 126 6.44 17.84 -16.66
N LEU A 127 7.59 17.82 -17.31
CA LEU A 127 8.17 18.90 -18.08
C LEU A 127 8.12 18.52 -19.55
N THR A 128 7.55 19.35 -20.40
CA THR A 128 7.63 19.18 -21.85
C THR A 128 8.04 20.47 -22.53
N GLY A 129 8.79 20.33 -23.62
CA GLY A 129 9.21 21.44 -24.44
C GLY A 129 9.25 21.05 -25.90
N SER A 130 8.91 21.96 -26.79
CA SER A 130 9.05 21.76 -28.23
C SER A 130 9.28 23.06 -28.97
N ILE A 131 10.03 22.95 -30.07
CA ILE A 131 10.29 24.01 -31.03
C ILE A 131 9.85 23.52 -32.40
N LEU A 132 9.11 24.34 -33.12
CA LEU A 132 8.81 24.16 -34.54
C LEU A 132 9.41 25.33 -35.30
N HIS A 133 10.18 25.04 -36.35
CA HIS A 133 10.85 26.04 -37.16
C HIS A 133 10.70 25.73 -38.64
N GLN A 134 10.20 26.70 -39.41
CA GLN A 134 10.08 26.59 -40.86
C GLN A 134 11.30 27.21 -41.54
N THR A 135 11.97 26.45 -42.40
CA THR A 135 13.13 26.90 -43.18
C THR A 135 13.10 26.35 -44.60
N GLY A 136 12.94 27.23 -45.58
CA GLY A 136 12.73 26.83 -46.98
C GLY A 136 11.54 25.88 -47.12
N ASN A 137 11.81 24.69 -47.67
CA ASN A 137 10.83 23.64 -47.89
C ASN A 137 10.73 22.68 -46.68
N HIS A 138 11.42 22.95 -45.58
CA HIS A 138 11.47 22.11 -44.38
C HIS A 138 10.69 22.75 -43.23
N GLU A 139 9.95 21.94 -42.48
CA GLU A 139 9.38 22.26 -41.19
C GLU A 139 9.98 21.31 -40.15
N LEU A 140 10.94 21.82 -39.39
CA LEU A 140 11.65 21.08 -38.37
C LEU A 140 10.91 21.21 -37.05
N LYS A 141 10.65 20.08 -36.40
CA LYS A 141 10.08 20.03 -35.06
C LYS A 141 10.95 19.18 -34.15
N THR A 142 11.37 19.74 -33.03
CA THR A 142 12.09 19.01 -32.00
C THR A 142 11.48 19.26 -30.64
N GLY A 143 11.60 18.32 -29.72
CA GLY A 143 11.10 18.49 -28.38
C GLY A 143 11.53 17.38 -27.44
N PHE A 144 11.12 17.52 -26.20
CA PHE A 144 11.42 16.58 -25.13
C PHE A 144 10.23 16.43 -24.17
N GLU A 145 10.24 15.33 -23.44
CA GLU A 145 9.39 15.06 -22.28
C GLU A 145 10.27 14.53 -21.14
N TYR A 146 10.00 14.97 -19.92
CA TYR A 146 10.62 14.45 -18.70
C TYR A 146 9.56 14.35 -17.61
N ARG A 147 9.32 13.15 -17.09
CA ARG A 147 8.29 12.86 -16.09
C ARG A 147 8.91 12.14 -14.90
N MET A 148 8.76 12.72 -13.73
CA MET A 148 9.13 12.14 -12.45
C MET A 148 7.87 11.71 -11.73
N ASN A 149 7.72 10.42 -11.46
CA ASN A 149 6.56 9.89 -10.75
C ASN A 149 6.97 9.49 -9.34
N ASN A 150 6.02 9.47 -8.41
CA ASN A 150 6.14 8.85 -7.10
C ASN A 150 4.87 8.01 -6.88
N ILE A 151 5.06 6.73 -6.58
CA ILE A 151 3.99 5.75 -6.50
C ILE A 151 4.08 5.04 -5.15
N ARG A 152 2.97 5.08 -4.40
CA ARG A 152 2.77 4.33 -3.16
C ARG A 152 1.52 3.47 -3.31
N ARG A 153 1.58 2.23 -2.84
CA ARG A 153 0.49 1.27 -2.87
C ARG A 153 0.48 0.47 -1.58
N TYR A 154 -0.66 0.45 -0.92
CA TYR A 154 -0.95 -0.46 0.17
C TYR A 154 -2.11 -1.37 -0.25
N THR A 155 -2.00 -2.64 0.04
CA THR A 155 -3.04 -3.63 -0.22
C THR A 155 -3.02 -4.63 0.93
N ILE A 156 -4.19 -5.00 1.42
CA ILE A 156 -4.36 -6.12 2.33
C ILE A 156 -5.61 -6.87 1.87
N ILE A 157 -5.46 -8.15 1.53
CA ILE A 157 -6.47 -8.95 0.81
C ILE A 157 -7.22 -9.91 1.76
N ALA A 158 -6.79 -9.99 3.02
CA ALA A 158 -7.58 -10.64 4.06
C ALA A 158 -7.48 -9.88 5.39
N PRO A 159 -7.90 -8.61 5.46
CA PRO A 159 -8.01 -7.86 6.73
C PRO A 159 -8.66 -8.66 7.87
N SER A 160 -9.66 -9.48 7.55
CA SER A 160 -10.35 -10.39 8.47
C SER A 160 -9.40 -11.29 9.28
N ARG A 161 -8.27 -11.70 8.69
CA ARG A 161 -7.28 -12.53 9.38
C ARG A 161 -6.59 -11.79 10.50
N LEU A 162 -6.49 -10.47 10.42
CA LEU A 162 -5.96 -9.68 11.51
C LEU A 162 -6.89 -9.72 12.72
N ALA A 163 -8.21 -9.67 12.49
CA ALA A 163 -9.20 -9.85 13.56
C ALA A 163 -9.05 -11.22 14.24
N SER A 164 -8.82 -12.30 13.50
CA SER A 164 -8.53 -13.62 14.09
C SER A 164 -7.16 -13.69 14.77
N SER A 165 -6.12 -13.06 14.21
CA SER A 165 -4.77 -13.01 14.78
C SER A 165 -4.74 -12.23 16.09
N LEU A 166 -5.52 -11.15 16.20
CA LEU A 166 -5.62 -10.35 17.41
C LEU A 166 -6.04 -11.19 18.62
N MET A 167 -6.95 -12.15 18.41
CA MET A 167 -7.43 -13.08 19.46
C MET A 167 -6.39 -14.09 19.94
N LYS A 168 -5.21 -14.18 19.30
CA LYS A 168 -4.11 -15.03 19.76
C LYS A 168 -3.30 -14.38 20.88
N TYR A 169 -3.42 -13.07 21.04
CA TYR A 169 -2.69 -12.30 22.03
C TYR A 169 -3.48 -12.18 23.33
N ASP A 170 -2.81 -12.00 24.46
CA ASP A 170 -3.50 -11.68 25.70
C ASP A 170 -3.96 -10.21 25.66
N PRO A 171 -5.21 -9.90 26.08
CA PRO A 171 -5.65 -8.52 26.19
C PRO A 171 -4.85 -7.79 27.28
N GLN A 172 -4.63 -6.49 27.11
CA GLN A 172 -3.84 -5.66 28.02
C GLN A 172 -4.73 -4.71 28.82
N LEU A 173 -4.38 -4.44 30.09
CA LEU A 173 -5.10 -3.47 30.90
C LEU A 173 -4.92 -2.06 30.33
N GLY A 174 -6.01 -1.49 29.81
CA GLY A 174 -6.05 -0.14 29.30
C GLY A 174 -6.09 0.92 30.40
N GLU A 175 -5.81 2.17 30.04
CA GLU A 175 -5.90 3.34 30.93
C GLU A 175 -7.32 3.58 31.48
N ASP A 176 -8.33 3.02 30.82
CA ASP A 176 -9.73 3.01 31.21
C ASP A 176 -10.07 1.97 32.29
N GLY A 177 -9.11 1.13 32.69
CA GLY A 177 -9.29 0.08 33.68
C GLY A 177 -9.85 -1.23 33.12
N TYR A 178 -9.97 -1.36 31.79
CA TYR A 178 -10.50 -2.56 31.14
C TYR A 178 -9.42 -3.29 30.33
N TYR A 179 -9.50 -4.62 30.28
CA TYR A 179 -8.61 -5.43 29.44
C TYR A 179 -9.02 -5.34 27.96
N ASN A 180 -8.18 -4.72 27.14
CA ASN A 180 -8.41 -4.43 25.74
C ASN A 180 -7.43 -5.18 24.84
N TYR A 181 -7.90 -5.66 23.68
CA TYR A 181 -7.01 -6.02 22.58
C TYR A 181 -6.52 -4.76 21.87
N SER A 182 -5.22 -4.70 21.54
CA SER A 182 -4.64 -3.61 20.78
C SER A 182 -4.07 -4.07 19.45
N TRP A 183 -4.35 -3.31 18.38
CA TRP A 183 -3.75 -3.51 17.07
C TRP A 183 -2.22 -3.37 17.08
N ASP A 184 -1.68 -2.66 18.06
CA ASP A 184 -0.22 -2.52 18.25
C ASP A 184 0.44 -3.84 18.72
N GLN A 185 -0.34 -4.84 19.13
CA GLN A 185 0.16 -6.18 19.46
C GLN A 185 0.40 -7.03 18.22
N LEU A 186 -0.21 -6.68 17.08
CA LEU A 186 0.00 -7.41 15.84
C LEU A 186 1.43 -7.22 15.36
N THR A 187 2.00 -8.33 14.92
CA THR A 187 3.36 -8.36 14.37
C THR A 187 3.33 -8.20 12.87
N ASP A 188 4.48 -7.89 12.28
CA ASP A 188 4.65 -7.89 10.82
C ASP A 188 4.25 -9.23 10.19
N ALA A 189 4.44 -10.34 10.91
CA ALA A 189 4.02 -11.67 10.47
C ALA A 189 2.49 -11.80 10.36
N ASP A 190 1.70 -11.14 11.23
CA ASP A 190 0.24 -11.13 11.13
C ASP A 190 -0.23 -10.35 9.91
N TYR A 191 0.35 -9.18 9.66
CA TYR A 191 0.08 -8.38 8.46
C TYR A 191 0.45 -9.12 7.17
N ARG A 192 1.63 -9.77 7.14
CA ARG A 192 2.00 -10.67 6.04
C ARG A 192 1.04 -11.86 5.90
N GLY A 193 0.58 -12.43 7.02
CA GLY A 193 -0.41 -13.51 7.05
C GLY A 193 -1.80 -13.10 6.53
N ALA A 194 -2.13 -11.81 6.61
CA ALA A 194 -3.29 -11.17 6.00
C ALA A 194 -3.06 -10.71 4.55
N TYR A 195 -1.92 -11.07 3.96
CA TYR A 195 -1.52 -10.71 2.60
C TYR A 195 -1.36 -9.21 2.38
N ALA A 196 -0.72 -8.53 3.34
CA ALA A 196 -0.29 -7.15 3.17
C ALA A 196 0.80 -7.02 2.09
N ASP A 197 0.64 -6.03 1.21
CA ASP A 197 1.60 -5.55 0.22
C ASP A 197 1.71 -4.03 0.42
N ASN A 198 2.89 -3.56 0.82
CA ASN A 198 3.10 -2.27 1.47
C ASN A 198 4.16 -1.38 0.77
N MET A 199 4.08 -1.24 -0.55
CA MET A 199 4.96 -0.34 -1.29
C MET A 199 4.76 1.14 -0.89
N GLY A 200 5.77 1.73 -0.26
CA GLY A 200 5.77 3.09 0.28
C GLY A 200 5.23 3.20 1.71
N TRP A 201 4.87 2.09 2.35
CA TRP A 201 4.24 2.10 3.66
C TRP A 201 4.87 1.08 4.59
N ASP A 202 4.76 1.29 5.89
CA ASP A 202 5.02 0.23 6.85
C ASP A 202 4.08 -0.95 6.63
N VAL A 203 4.37 -2.10 7.23
CA VAL A 203 3.60 -3.34 7.02
C VAL A 203 2.11 -3.18 7.38
N SER A 204 1.81 -2.23 8.28
CA SER A 204 0.44 -1.86 8.68
C SER A 204 -0.23 -0.86 7.73
N GLY A 205 0.49 -0.23 6.80
CA GLY A 205 -0.09 0.77 5.92
C GLY A 205 -0.51 2.07 6.61
N PHE A 206 -0.15 2.30 7.87
CA PHE A 206 -0.51 3.53 8.59
C PHE A 206 0.57 4.60 8.53
N LYS A 207 1.83 4.22 8.30
CA LYS A 207 2.97 5.13 8.27
C LYS A 207 3.68 5.05 6.92
N ASP A 208 3.96 6.22 6.37
CA ASP A 208 4.79 6.36 5.18
C ASP A 208 6.23 5.96 5.49
N LEU A 209 6.85 5.19 4.58
CA LEU A 209 8.28 4.90 4.66
C LEU A 209 9.11 5.96 3.93
N PRO A 210 10.38 6.17 4.35
CA PRO A 210 11.35 6.95 3.59
C PRO A 210 11.52 6.42 2.16
N ASP A 211 11.78 7.31 1.20
CA ASP A 211 11.88 6.90 -0.22
C ASP A 211 13.13 6.03 -0.50
N ASP A 212 14.18 6.17 0.32
CA ASP A 212 15.40 5.35 0.26
C ASP A 212 15.26 3.99 0.95
N HIS A 213 14.18 3.74 1.70
CA HIS A 213 13.86 2.44 2.28
C HIS A 213 13.58 1.37 1.21
N ARG A 214 13.91 0.09 1.46
CA ARG A 214 13.69 -1.03 0.52
C ARG A 214 12.28 -1.01 -0.07
N ASP A 215 11.30 -0.92 0.82
CA ASP A 215 9.87 -0.85 0.52
C ASP A 215 9.33 0.58 0.47
N GLY A 216 10.19 1.59 0.33
CA GLY A 216 9.79 2.98 0.12
C GLY A 216 9.00 3.18 -1.18
N ALA A 217 8.55 4.41 -1.42
CA ALA A 217 7.86 4.77 -2.64
C ALA A 217 8.71 4.44 -3.88
N ARG A 218 8.07 4.10 -5.00
CA ARG A 218 8.78 3.89 -6.27
C ARG A 218 8.77 5.19 -7.07
N GLU A 219 9.93 5.53 -7.60
CA GLU A 219 10.16 6.80 -8.31
C GLU A 219 10.58 6.59 -9.76
N PRO A 220 9.70 6.05 -10.64
CA PRO A 220 10.06 5.85 -12.02
C PRO A 220 10.19 7.18 -12.77
N VAL A 221 11.18 7.25 -13.64
CA VAL A 221 11.45 8.39 -14.51
C VAL A 221 11.25 7.99 -15.96
N ILE A 222 10.45 8.76 -16.69
CA ILE A 222 10.25 8.62 -18.13
C ILE A 222 10.81 9.87 -18.79
N ALA A 223 11.72 9.72 -19.74
CA ALA A 223 12.24 10.82 -20.51
C ALA A 223 12.22 10.49 -22.00
N SER A 224 12.01 11.48 -22.86
CA SER A 224 12.13 11.30 -24.30
C SER A 224 12.58 12.56 -24.99
N ALA A 225 13.20 12.40 -26.16
CA ALA A 225 13.54 13.49 -27.05
C ALA A 225 13.28 13.08 -28.49
N TYR A 226 12.88 14.02 -29.34
CA TYR A 226 12.59 13.75 -30.74
C TYR A 226 13.04 14.87 -31.67
N LEU A 227 13.26 14.49 -32.93
CA LEU A 227 13.47 15.38 -34.06
C LEU A 227 12.64 14.86 -35.23
N GLN A 228 11.87 15.75 -35.83
CA GLN A 228 10.98 15.49 -36.96
C GLN A 228 11.23 16.56 -38.01
N ASP A 229 11.18 16.17 -39.27
CA ASP A 229 11.25 17.06 -40.42
C ASP A 229 10.08 16.73 -41.36
N LYS A 230 9.36 17.77 -41.78
CA LYS A 230 8.38 17.73 -42.84
C LYS A 230 8.92 18.51 -44.03
N ILE A 231 9.14 17.82 -45.14
CA ILE A 231 9.71 18.36 -46.36
C ILE A 231 8.59 18.50 -47.40
N GLU A 232 8.33 19.72 -47.84
CA GLU A 232 7.35 20.03 -48.88
C GLU A 232 8.06 20.16 -50.24
N LEU A 233 7.90 19.14 -51.09
CA LEU A 233 8.33 19.13 -52.48
C LEU A 233 7.13 19.48 -53.38
N SER A 234 7.37 19.84 -54.64
CA SER A 234 6.32 20.30 -55.56
C SER A 234 5.13 19.36 -55.70
N ASP A 235 5.38 18.04 -55.67
CA ASP A 235 4.36 17.01 -55.88
C ASP A 235 4.21 16.05 -54.67
N MET A 236 4.91 16.30 -53.56
CA MET A 236 4.93 15.38 -52.43
C MET A 236 5.30 16.07 -51.11
N ILE A 237 4.75 15.56 -50.01
CA ILE A 237 5.19 15.91 -48.66
C ILE A 237 5.82 14.67 -48.02
N LEU A 238 7.08 14.76 -47.61
CA LEU A 238 7.79 13.72 -46.87
C LEU A 238 7.84 14.08 -45.39
N ASN A 239 7.43 13.16 -44.51
CA ASN A 239 7.59 13.32 -43.07
C ASN A 239 8.54 12.24 -42.57
N ALA A 240 9.62 12.64 -41.92
CA ALA A 240 10.58 11.73 -41.31
C ALA A 240 10.92 12.20 -39.90
N GLY A 241 11.23 11.27 -39.00
CA GLY A 241 11.62 11.64 -37.66
C GLY A 241 12.19 10.48 -36.87
N ILE A 242 12.95 10.84 -35.83
CA ILE A 242 13.53 9.94 -34.87
C ILE A 242 13.12 10.34 -33.46
N ARG A 243 12.98 9.35 -32.59
CA ARG A 243 12.67 9.52 -31.18
C ARG A 243 13.54 8.60 -30.36
N TYR A 244 14.04 9.12 -29.25
CA TYR A 244 14.71 8.35 -28.21
C TYR A 244 13.86 8.39 -26.94
N ASP A 245 13.64 7.23 -26.33
CA ASP A 245 12.90 7.06 -25.09
C ASP A 245 13.83 6.43 -24.04
N TYR A 246 13.80 7.00 -22.84
CA TYR A 246 14.51 6.51 -21.67
C TYR A 246 13.49 6.20 -20.57
N TYR A 247 13.65 5.04 -19.94
CA TYR A 247 12.83 4.59 -18.85
C TYR A 247 13.69 4.09 -17.70
N TYR A 248 13.50 4.68 -16.53
CA TYR A 248 13.99 4.19 -15.26
C TYR A 248 12.79 3.72 -14.43
N SER A 249 12.82 2.46 -14.00
CA SER A 249 11.67 1.82 -13.35
C SER A 249 11.52 2.17 -11.86
N GLY A 250 12.56 2.71 -11.22
CA GLY A 250 12.55 2.92 -9.77
C GLY A 250 12.61 1.64 -8.94
N HIS A 251 12.85 0.47 -9.55
CA HIS A 251 13.01 -0.80 -8.83
C HIS A 251 14.41 -0.90 -8.20
N LYS A 252 14.45 -1.34 -6.95
CA LYS A 252 15.68 -1.80 -6.29
C LYS A 252 15.91 -3.26 -6.66
N THR A 253 17.15 -3.59 -7.01
CA THR A 253 17.57 -4.97 -7.31
C THR A 253 18.55 -5.42 -6.25
N PHE A 254 18.54 -6.71 -5.94
CA PHE A 254 19.57 -7.30 -5.09
C PHE A 254 20.91 -7.22 -5.80
N PHE A 255 21.94 -6.81 -5.07
CA PHE A 255 23.31 -6.85 -5.58
C PHE A 255 23.72 -8.29 -5.92
N ASP A 256 23.35 -9.23 -5.07
CA ASP A 256 23.54 -10.66 -5.27
C ASP A 256 22.18 -11.39 -5.11
N PRO A 257 21.44 -11.61 -6.21
CA PRO A 257 20.14 -12.28 -6.16
C PRO A 257 20.23 -13.77 -5.83
N GLU A 258 21.43 -14.38 -5.91
CA GLU A 258 21.64 -15.79 -5.56
C GLU A 258 21.84 -15.97 -4.04
N ASN A 259 22.07 -14.87 -3.31
CA ASN A 259 22.39 -14.89 -1.89
C ASN A 259 21.55 -13.88 -1.10
N ILE A 260 20.26 -14.16 -1.00
CA ILE A 260 19.32 -13.38 -0.19
C ILE A 260 19.43 -13.83 1.27
N VAL A 261 19.81 -12.91 2.15
CA VAL A 261 19.94 -13.16 3.60
C VAL A 261 18.67 -12.70 4.32
N ILE A 262 18.17 -13.54 5.21
CA ILE A 262 17.02 -13.25 6.07
C ILE A 262 17.53 -12.90 7.47
N ASP A 263 16.95 -11.87 8.07
CA ASP A 263 17.24 -11.47 9.44
C ASP A 263 16.50 -12.32 10.47
N GLN A 264 16.74 -12.03 11.75
CA GLN A 264 16.12 -12.78 12.85
C GLN A 264 14.61 -12.57 12.95
N SER A 265 14.08 -11.50 12.36
CA SER A 265 12.64 -11.19 12.30
C SER A 265 11.95 -11.93 11.14
N GLY A 266 12.70 -12.65 10.32
CA GLY A 266 12.18 -13.32 9.12
C GLY A 266 12.03 -12.38 7.93
N ASP A 267 12.62 -11.19 8.00
CA ASP A 267 12.61 -10.19 6.94
C ASP A 267 13.88 -10.26 6.10
N ILE A 268 13.83 -9.79 4.86
CA ILE A 268 15.05 -9.69 4.04
C ILE A 268 15.96 -8.65 4.69
N ALA A 269 17.19 -9.07 5.04
CA ALA A 269 18.14 -8.25 5.76
C ALA A 269 18.49 -6.99 4.96
N GLU A 270 18.38 -5.81 5.58
CA GLU A 270 18.74 -4.54 4.96
C GLU A 270 20.25 -4.38 4.77
N ARG A 271 21.02 -4.99 5.68
CA ARG A 271 22.48 -5.06 5.63
C ARG A 271 22.92 -6.50 5.80
N VAL A 272 23.88 -6.89 4.96
CA VAL A 272 24.52 -8.19 5.03
C VAL A 272 25.99 -7.99 5.36
N TYR A 273 26.46 -8.71 6.37
CA TYR A 273 27.82 -8.62 6.88
C TYR A 273 28.67 -9.75 6.33
N ALA A 274 29.94 -9.45 6.07
CA ALA A 274 30.91 -10.45 5.64
C ALA A 274 31.18 -11.48 6.75
N SER A 275 31.42 -12.72 6.36
CA SER A 275 31.91 -13.83 7.19
C SER A 275 32.95 -14.61 6.38
N LEU A 276 33.71 -15.52 7.01
CA LEU A 276 34.61 -16.40 6.26
C LEU A 276 33.93 -17.74 5.96
N ASP A 277 34.10 -18.24 4.73
CA ASP A 277 33.77 -19.63 4.40
C ASP A 277 34.84 -20.61 4.89
N ASP A 278 34.61 -21.91 4.69
CA ASP A 278 35.52 -22.98 5.11
C ASP A 278 36.93 -22.87 4.49
N ASP A 279 37.06 -22.16 3.37
CA ASP A 279 38.31 -21.92 2.65
C ASP A 279 38.97 -20.57 3.05
N GLY A 280 38.34 -19.81 3.95
CA GLY A 280 38.85 -18.51 4.43
C GLY A 280 38.55 -17.32 3.51
N ASN A 281 37.63 -17.46 2.54
CA ASN A 281 37.20 -16.37 1.67
C ASN A 281 36.05 -15.58 2.31
N LYS A 282 35.99 -14.27 2.03
CA LYS A 282 34.88 -13.42 2.51
C LYS A 282 33.60 -13.73 1.74
N VAL A 283 32.55 -14.11 2.47
CA VAL A 283 31.19 -14.33 1.98
C VAL A 283 30.18 -13.51 2.78
N TYR A 284 29.26 -12.83 2.09
CA TYR A 284 28.25 -11.96 2.70
C TYR A 284 26.98 -12.76 2.98
N LYS A 285 26.93 -13.47 4.11
CA LYS A 285 25.81 -14.40 4.44
C LYS A 285 25.17 -14.13 5.81
N SER A 286 25.65 -13.15 6.55
CA SER A 286 25.17 -12.88 7.91
C SER A 286 24.28 -11.64 7.95
N SER A 287 23.12 -11.74 8.59
CA SER A 287 22.26 -10.59 8.93
C SER A 287 22.66 -9.89 10.22
N VAL A 288 23.60 -10.48 10.98
CA VAL A 288 24.18 -9.90 12.19
C VAL A 288 25.66 -9.52 11.96
N PRO A 289 26.15 -8.43 12.57
CA PRO A 289 27.55 -8.04 12.49
C PRO A 289 28.49 -9.18 12.87
N THR A 290 29.63 -9.25 12.20
CA THR A 290 30.67 -10.26 12.47
C THR A 290 31.98 -9.57 12.85
N GLU A 291 32.94 -10.36 13.33
CA GLU A 291 34.29 -9.85 13.58
C GLU A 291 35.03 -9.36 12.31
N TYR A 292 34.57 -9.77 11.12
CA TYR A 292 35.16 -9.42 9.83
C TYR A 292 34.51 -8.19 9.18
N ASP A 293 33.34 -7.80 9.68
CA ASP A 293 32.51 -6.67 9.23
C ASP A 293 31.55 -6.28 10.39
N PRO A 294 32.02 -5.41 11.32
CA PRO A 294 31.25 -5.00 12.48
C PRO A 294 30.19 -3.92 12.22
#